data_AF-A0A957UKG1-F1
#
_entry.id   AF-A0A957UKG1-F1
#
_cell.length_a   1.000
_cell.length_b   1.000
_cell.length_c   1.000
_cell.angle_alpha   90.00
_cell.angle_beta   90.00
_cell.angle_gamma   90.00
#
_symmetry.space_group_name_H-M   'P 1'
#
loop_
_entity.id
_entity.type
_entity.pdbx_description
1 polymer ?
#
loop_
_entity_poly.entity_id
_entity_poly.type
_entity_poly.pdbx_seq_one_letter_code
_entity_poly.pdbx_strand_id
1 'polypeptide(L)' 'GQHCTWSPVIDLNYNFRNPITNVRALSDEPERVIRLATAIIEGMQAKGQIAATAKHFPGDGMDDR' A
#
# COMPACT_ATOMS: atom_id res chain seq x y z
N GLY A 1 19.28 -8.01 11.08
CA GLY A 1 18.99 -7.57 9.69
C GLY A 1 17.71 -6.78 9.69
N GLN A 2 17.19 -6.37 8.53
CA GLN A 2 15.83 -5.83 8.46
C GLN A 2 14.83 -6.99 8.40
N HIS A 3 13.87 -7.01 9.33
CA HIS A 3 12.94 -8.14 9.53
C HIS A 3 11.47 -7.76 9.25
N CYS A 4 11.17 -6.46 9.12
CA CYS A 4 9.86 -5.95 8.78
C CYS A 4 9.97 -4.71 7.87
N THR A 5 8.89 -4.45 7.14
CA THR A 5 8.72 -3.25 6.32
C THR A 5 7.33 -2.65 6.51
N TRP A 6 7.25 -1.33 6.46
CA TRP A 6 5.99 -0.58 6.51
C TRP A 6 5.46 -0.36 5.09
N SER A 7 5.26 -1.44 4.36
CA SER A 7 4.87 -1.48 2.95
C SER A 7 4.05 -2.75 2.69
N PRO A 8 3.10 -2.77 1.74
CA PRO A 8 2.72 -1.71 0.80
C PRO A 8 1.69 -0.70 1.34
N VAL A 9 1.71 0.50 0.73
CA VAL A 9 0.58 1.44 0.78
C VAL A 9 -0.53 0.86 -0.09
N ILE A 10 -1.70 0.63 0.49
CA ILE A 10 -2.89 0.07 -0.17
C ILE A 10 -4.08 1.04 -0.15
N ASP A 11 -3.82 2.32 0.15
CA ASP A 11 -4.83 3.36 0.02
C ASP A 11 -5.19 3.60 -1.45
N LEU A 12 -6.43 3.99 -1.67
CA LEU A 12 -6.93 4.42 -2.97
C LEU A 12 -6.86 5.94 -3.03
N ASN A 13 -6.27 6.47 -4.10
CA ASN A 13 -6.12 7.90 -4.29
C ASN A 13 -7.33 8.47 -5.04
N TYR A 14 -8.47 8.52 -4.33
CA TYR A 14 -9.73 9.04 -4.88
C TYR A 14 -9.79 10.56 -4.90
N ASN A 15 -9.13 11.22 -3.94
CA ASN A 15 -8.95 12.66 -3.96
C ASN A 15 -7.57 13.00 -4.52
N PHE A 16 -7.51 13.48 -5.77
CA PHE A 16 -6.25 13.90 -6.41
C PHE A 16 -5.52 15.02 -5.68
N ARG A 17 -6.21 15.74 -4.79
CA ARG A 17 -5.64 16.81 -3.95
C ARG A 17 -5.03 16.30 -2.65
N ASN A 18 -5.25 15.03 -2.30
CA ASN A 18 -4.63 14.40 -1.15
C ASN A 18 -3.10 14.41 -1.33
N PRO A 19 -2.35 15.14 -0.50
CA PRO A 19 -0.91 15.28 -0.69
C PRO A 19 -0.12 14.07 -0.18
N ILE A 20 -0.77 13.18 0.57
CA ILE A 20 -0.13 12.04 1.26
C ILE A 20 -0.17 10.76 0.41
N THR A 21 -1.27 10.48 -0.29
CA THR A 21 -1.48 9.24 -1.04
C THR A 21 -0.91 9.33 -2.45
N ASN A 22 -1.48 10.13 -3.36
CA ASN A 22 -0.95 10.47 -4.69
C ASN A 22 -0.04 9.37 -5.32
N VAL A 23 1.21 9.67 -5.67
CA VAL A 23 2.18 8.72 -6.26
C VAL A 23 2.58 7.52 -5.37
N ARG A 24 2.16 7.50 -4.10
CA ARG A 24 2.39 6.36 -3.19
C ARG A 24 1.30 5.31 -3.30
N ALA A 25 0.11 5.66 -3.81
CA ALA A 25 -0.92 4.69 -4.11
C ALA A 25 -0.49 3.81 -5.28
N LEU A 26 -0.71 2.50 -5.19
CA LEU A 26 -0.35 1.56 -6.26
C LEU A 26 -1.24 1.74 -7.50
N SER A 27 -2.45 2.26 -7.32
CA SER A 27 -3.48 2.49 -8.31
C SER A 27 -4.67 3.19 -7.65
N ASP A 28 -5.49 3.88 -8.44
CA ASP A 28 -6.79 4.39 -7.99
C ASP A 28 -7.89 3.30 -8.07
N GLU A 29 -7.68 2.26 -8.89
CA GLU A 29 -8.59 1.12 -9.05
C GLU A 29 -8.38 0.02 -7.98
N PRO A 30 -9.40 -0.36 -7.19
CA PRO A 30 -9.30 -1.38 -6.13
C PRO A 30 -8.75 -2.73 -6.60
N GLU A 31 -9.26 -3.24 -7.71
CA GLU A 31 -8.84 -4.53 -8.27
C GLU A 31 -7.35 -4.54 -8.65
N ARG A 32 -6.83 -3.40 -9.09
CA ARG A 32 -5.42 -3.26 -9.43
C ARG A 32 -4.56 -3.16 -8.16
N VAL A 33 -5.03 -2.46 -7.13
CA VAL A 33 -4.36 -2.42 -5.81
C VAL A 33 -4.27 -3.83 -5.23
N ILE A 34 -5.36 -4.60 -5.21
CA ILE A 34 -5.38 -5.98 -4.71
C ILE A 34 -4.31 -6.82 -5.41
N ARG A 35 -4.30 -6.84 -6.75
CA ARG A 35 -3.32 -7.63 -7.52
C ARG A 35 -1.87 -7.24 -7.23
N LEU A 36 -1.57 -5.95 -7.21
CA LEU A 36 -0.20 -5.45 -7.01
C LEU A 36 0.26 -5.63 -5.56
N ALA A 37 -0.59 -5.29 -4.59
CA ALA A 37 -0.28 -5.40 -3.17
C ALA A 37 -0.05 -6.87 -2.77
N THR A 38 -0.87 -7.81 -3.25
CA THR A 38 -0.67 -9.23 -3.00
C THR A 38 0.67 -9.71 -3.54
N ALA A 39 1.02 -9.39 -4.79
CA ALA A 39 2.31 -9.76 -5.37
C ALA A 39 3.50 -9.17 -4.58
N ILE A 40 3.39 -7.92 -4.11
CA ILE A 40 4.41 -7.28 -3.27
C ILE A 40 4.53 -8.00 -1.92
N ILE A 41 3.41 -8.29 -1.26
CA ILE A 41 3.39 -8.95 0.05
C ILE A 41 3.97 -10.37 -0.07
N GLU A 42 3.58 -11.14 -1.09
CA GLU A 42 4.13 -12.46 -1.37
C GLU A 42 5.64 -12.41 -1.62
N GLY A 43 6.12 -11.41 -2.38
CA GLY A 43 7.55 -11.20 -2.60
C GLY A 43 8.33 -10.86 -1.34
N MET A 44 7.77 -10.02 -0.45
CA MET A 44 8.39 -9.65 0.84
C MET A 44 8.43 -10.81 1.82
N GLN A 45 7.34 -11.58 1.89
CA GLN A 45 7.20 -12.70 2.82
C GLN A 45 7.78 -14.01 2.26
N ALA A 46 8.23 -14.02 1.00
CA ALA A 46 8.87 -15.17 0.38
C ALA A 46 10.01 -15.69 1.25
N LYS A 47 9.99 -16.99 1.55
CA LYS A 47 10.97 -17.67 2.43
C LYS A 47 11.07 -17.04 3.84
N GLY A 48 10.02 -16.39 4.33
CA GLY A 48 9.93 -15.83 5.68
C GLY A 48 10.90 -14.68 5.95
N GLN A 49 11.31 -13.95 4.91
CA GLN A 49 12.40 -12.98 5.00
C GLN A 49 11.99 -11.69 5.73
N ILE A 50 10.86 -11.09 5.36
CA ILE A 50 10.44 -9.77 5.88
C ILE A 50 8.92 -9.77 6.11
N ALA A 51 8.48 -9.33 7.30
CA ALA A 51 7.07 -9.04 7.56
C ALA A 51 6.60 -7.80 6.79
N ALA A 52 5.54 -7.94 6.00
CA ALA A 52 4.91 -6.83 5.26
C ALA A 52 3.77 -6.20 6.06
N THR A 53 3.53 -4.90 5.87
CA THR A 53 2.49 -4.14 6.57
C THR A 53 1.62 -3.40 5.57
N ALA A 54 0.42 -3.90 5.34
CA ALA A 54 -0.61 -3.18 4.60
C ALA A 54 -1.05 -1.93 5.39
N LYS A 55 -1.09 -0.77 4.74
CA LYS A 55 -1.42 0.52 5.36
C LYS A 55 -2.14 1.47 4.38
N HIS A 56 -2.92 2.44 4.85
CA HIS A 56 -3.09 2.90 6.23
C HIS A 56 -4.56 2.75 6.65
N PHE A 57 -4.90 1.65 7.33
CA PHE A 57 -6.29 1.40 7.75
C PHE A 57 -6.88 2.61 8.51
N PRO A 58 -8.11 3.06 8.19
CA PRO A 58 -9.07 2.45 7.25
C PRO A 58 -8.92 2.87 5.77
N GLY A 59 -7.95 3.72 5.45
CA GLY A 59 -7.67 4.26 4.11
C GLY A 59 -7.59 5.78 4.14
N ASP A 60 -6.51 6.37 3.61
CA ASP A 60 -6.23 7.82 3.75
C ASP A 60 -6.73 8.67 2.55
N GLY A 61 -6.75 8.11 1.33
CA GLY A 61 -6.80 8.88 0.08
C GLY A 61 -8.12 9.57 -0.31
N MET A 62 -8.97 9.89 0.67
CA MET A 62 -10.19 10.69 0.49
C MET A 62 -10.04 12.13 1.01
N ASP A 63 -9.19 12.37 2.01
CA ASP A 63 -9.09 13.69 2.65
C ASP A 63 -8.05 14.64 2.01
N ASP A 64 -7.94 15.85 2.53
CA ASP A 64 -7.04 16.92 2.07
C ASP A 64 -5.90 17.20 3.09
N ARG A 65 -5.59 16.28 4.01
CA ARG A 65 -4.66 16.54 5.12
C ARG A 65 -3.20 16.70 4.70
#